data_AF-A0A943SC65-F1
#
_entry.id   AF-A0A943SC65-F1
#
_cell.length_a   1.000
_cell.length_b   1.000
_cell.length_c   1.000
_cell.angle_alpha   90.00
_cell.angle_beta   90.00
_cell.angle_gamma   90.00
#
_symmetry.space_group_name_H-M   'P 1'
#
loop_
_entity.id
_entity.type
_entity.pdbx_description
1 polymer ?
#
loop_
_entity_poly.entity_id
_entity_poly.type
_entity_poly.pdbx_seq_one_letter_code
_entity_poly.pdbx_strand_id
1 'polypeptide(L)' 'MNSLIAIGAGIAVVGALGAGIGIGIATGKATEAIARQPEAESKINKALILGCALAEATAIYGFVIGLLIIMMLK' A
#
# COMPACT_ATOMS: atom_id res chain seq x y z
N MET A 1 -8.83 -16.56 24.25
CA MET A 1 -8.55 -15.20 23.73
C MET A 1 -7.50 -15.19 22.62
N ASN A 2 -6.45 -16.01 22.69
CA ASN A 2 -5.34 -16.01 21.72
C ASN A 2 -5.76 -16.19 20.25
N SER A 3 -6.77 -17.03 19.98
CA SER A 3 -7.29 -17.21 18.61
C SER A 3 -7.94 -15.95 18.04
N LEU A 4 -8.68 -15.19 18.87
CA LEU A 4 -9.32 -13.94 18.45
C LEU A 4 -8.28 -12.84 18.18
N ILE A 5 -7.21 -12.79 18.97
CA ILE A 5 -6.08 -11.86 18.79
C ILE A 5 -5.37 -12.14 17.46
N ALA A 6 -5.10 -13.42 17.15
CA ALA A 6 -4.47 -13.81 15.88
C ALA A 6 -5.35 -13.45 14.66
N ILE A 7 -6.67 -13.64 14.77
CA ILE A 7 -7.62 -13.24 13.70
C ILE A 7 -7.63 -11.71 13.56
N GLY A 8 -7.68 -10.96 14.65
CA GLY A 8 -7.65 -9.49 14.62
C GLY A 8 -6.38 -8.93 13.96
N ALA A 9 -5.21 -9.52 14.26
CA ALA A 9 -3.95 -9.16 13.62
C ALA A 9 -3.95 -9.50 12.12
N GLY A 10 -4.52 -10.65 11.73
CA GLY A 10 -4.69 -11.04 10.34
C GLY A 10 -5.61 -10.09 9.56
N ILE A 11 -6.69 -9.61 10.16
CA ILE A 11 -7.60 -8.65 9.53
C ILE A 11 -6.93 -7.28 9.37
N ALA A 12 -6.14 -6.84 10.35
CA ALA A 12 -5.44 -5.55 10.29
C ALA A 12 -4.52 -5.42 9.06
N VAL A 13 -3.88 -6.52 8.64
CA VAL A 13 -2.98 -6.52 7.47
C VAL A 13 -3.71 -6.62 6.12
N VAL A 14 -5.01 -6.97 6.09
CA VAL A 14 -5.80 -7.04 4.85
C VAL A 14 -5.86 -5.67 4.14
N GLY A 15 -5.70 -4.57 4.87
CA GLY A 15 -5.60 -3.23 4.30
C GLY A 15 -4.48 -3.08 3.27
N ALA A 16 -3.42 -3.90 3.35
CA ALA A 16 -2.32 -3.91 2.38
C ALA A 16 -2.76 -4.33 0.97
N LEU A 17 -3.87 -5.09 0.83
CA LEU A 17 -4.41 -5.45 -0.48
C LEU A 17 -4.89 -4.21 -1.25
N GLY A 18 -5.52 -3.26 -0.57
CA GLY A 18 -5.98 -2.01 -1.18
C GLY A 18 -4.82 -1.17 -1.71
N ALA A 19 -3.74 -1.07 -0.93
CA ALA A 19 -2.52 -0.39 -1.36
C ALA A 19 -1.88 -1.09 -2.57
N GLY A 20 -1.72 -2.43 -2.52
CA GLY A 20 -1.13 -3.19 -3.63
C GLY A 20 -1.90 -3.05 -4.94
N ILE A 21 -3.24 -3.13 -4.88
CA ILE A 21 -4.10 -2.92 -6.05
C ILE A 21 -3.98 -1.47 -6.56
N GLY A 22 -4.05 -0.49 -5.67
CA GLY A 22 -3.95 0.93 -6.03
C GLY A 22 -2.62 1.28 -6.70
N ILE A 23 -1.50 0.78 -6.14
CA ILE A 23 -0.15 0.96 -6.70
C ILE A 23 -0.05 0.28 -8.07
N GLY A 24 -0.56 -0.95 -8.22
CA GLY A 24 -0.56 -1.65 -9.50
C GLY A 24 -1.28 -0.88 -10.61
N ILE A 25 -2.47 -0.36 -10.31
CA ILE A 25 -3.26 0.45 -11.25
C ILE A 25 -2.53 1.76 -11.58
N ALA A 26 -2.04 2.48 -10.56
CA ALA A 26 -1.33 3.74 -10.75
C ALA A 26 -0.07 3.55 -11.61
N THR A 27 0.70 2.49 -11.36
CA THR A 27 1.91 2.14 -12.11
C THR A 27 1.58 1.82 -13.56
N GLY A 28 0.56 0.99 -13.82
CA GLY A 28 0.13 0.69 -15.19
C GLY A 28 -0.27 1.95 -15.97
N LYS A 29 -1.01 2.86 -15.32
CA LYS A 29 -1.40 4.15 -15.93
C LYS A 29 -0.22 5.07 -16.17
N ALA A 30 0.76 5.08 -15.27
CA ALA A 30 2.00 5.83 -15.46
C ALA A 30 2.80 5.31 -16.66
N THR A 31 2.93 3.98 -16.80
CA THR A 31 3.60 3.37 -17.97
C THR A 31 2.89 3.71 -19.28
N GLU A 32 1.55 3.63 -19.32
CA GLU A 32 0.76 4.06 -20.49
C GLU A 32 0.99 5.55 -20.82
N ALA A 33 1.04 6.41 -19.80
CA ALA A 33 1.26 7.84 -19.99
C ALA A 33 2.68 8.15 -20.50
N ILE A 34 3.70 7.47 -19.97
CA ILE A 34 5.09 7.58 -20.43
C ILE A 34 5.21 7.10 -21.88
N ALA A 35 4.56 6.00 -22.25
CA ALA A 35 4.57 5.51 -23.62
C ALA A 35 3.95 6.51 -24.62
N ARG A 36 2.95 7.30 -24.20
CA ARG A 36 2.33 8.34 -25.02
C ARG A 36 3.16 9.63 -25.08
N GLN A 37 3.85 9.98 -24.00
CA GLN A 37 4.66 11.20 -23.88
C GLN A 37 5.99 10.91 -23.16
N PRO A 38 6.98 10.34 -23.87
CA PRO A 38 8.28 9.99 -23.28
C PRO A 38 9.03 11.19 -22.68
N GLU A 39 8.88 12.37 -23.28
CA GLU A 39 9.47 13.62 -22.80
C GLU A 39 8.95 14.07 -21.42
N ALA A 40 7.77 13.57 -21.01
CA ALA A 40 7.16 13.88 -19.72
C ALA A 40 7.52 12.85 -18.63
N GLU A 41 8.33 11.83 -18.92
CA GLU A 41 8.62 10.70 -18.04
C GLU A 41 8.99 11.12 -16.62
N SER A 42 9.94 12.07 -16.49
CA SER A 42 10.41 12.53 -15.17
C SER A 42 9.28 13.11 -14.31
N LYS A 43 8.33 13.84 -14.91
CA LYS A 43 7.19 14.40 -14.18
C LYS A 43 6.18 13.32 -13.79
N ILE A 44 5.92 12.37 -14.69
CA ILE A 44 5.01 11.24 -14.46
C ILE A 44 5.54 10.36 -13.32
N ASN A 45 6.82 9.99 -13.36
CA ASN A 45 7.45 9.17 -12.32
C ASN A 45 7.44 9.86 -10.95
N LYS A 46 7.64 11.19 -10.88
CA LYS A 46 7.53 11.94 -9.62
C LYS A 46 6.12 11.87 -9.03
N ALA A 47 5.09 12.06 -9.87
CA ALA A 47 3.70 11.96 -9.43
C ALA A 47 3.34 10.53 -9.00
N LEU A 48 3.80 9.53 -9.75
CA LEU A 48 3.63 8.11 -9.41
C LEU A 48 4.24 7.79 -8.05
N ILE A 49 5.51 8.13 -7.84
CA ILE A 49 6.22 7.84 -6.58
C ILE A 49 5.53 8.50 -5.39
N LEU A 50 5.07 9.75 -5.53
CA LEU A 50 4.30 10.43 -4.48
C LEU A 50 2.99 9.68 -4.19
N GLY A 51 2.25 9.28 -5.23
CA GLY A 51 1.03 8.50 -5.08
C GLY A 51 1.27 7.13 -4.44
N CYS A 52 2.32 6.43 -4.85
CA CYS A 52 2.73 5.15 -4.26
C CYS A 52 3.11 5.31 -2.79
N ALA A 53 3.86 6.35 -2.41
CA ALA A 53 4.23 6.59 -1.02
C ALA A 53 3.00 6.83 -0.13
N LEU A 54 2.00 7.57 -0.63
CA LEU A 54 0.73 7.79 0.08
C LEU A 54 -0.09 6.50 0.19
N ALA A 55 -0.14 5.69 -0.87
CA ALA A 55 -0.82 4.40 -0.86
C ALA A 55 -0.14 3.42 0.12
N GLU A 56 1.19 3.35 0.09
CA GLU A 56 2.00 2.47 0.95
C GLU A 56 1.82 2.81 2.44
N ALA A 57 1.67 4.09 2.78
CA ALA A 57 1.40 4.51 4.17
C ALA A 57 0.18 3.79 4.77
N THR A 58 -0.87 3.54 3.96
CA THR A 58 -2.07 2.81 4.43
C THR A 58 -1.77 1.36 4.77
N ALA A 59 -0.91 0.68 3.99
CA ALA A 59 -0.47 -0.67 4.25
C ALA A 59 0.41 -0.74 5.50
N ILE A 60 1.32 0.24 5.66
CA ILE A 60 2.17 0.36 6.84
C ILE A 60 1.34 0.53 8.11
N TYR A 61 0.28 1.35 8.10
CA TYR A 61 -0.60 1.48 9.27
C TYR A 61 -1.29 0.17 9.62
N GLY A 62 -1.80 -0.58 8.63
CA GLY A 62 -2.39 -1.91 8.87
C GLY A 62 -1.38 -2.91 9.47
N PHE A 63 -0.14 -2.90 8.96
CA PHE A 63 0.96 -3.73 9.47
C PHE A 63 1.35 -3.37 10.90
N VAL A 64 1.53 -2.09 11.20
CA VAL A 64 1.87 -1.60 12.55
C VAL A 64 0.77 -1.97 13.54
N ILE A 65 -0.50 -1.78 13.18
CA ILE A 65 -1.64 -2.17 14.03
C ILE A 65 -1.64 -3.69 14.27
N GLY A 66 -1.42 -4.50 13.23
CA GLY A 66 -1.31 -5.96 13.37
C GLY A 66 -0.18 -6.39 14.31
N LEU A 67 0.99 -5.74 14.21
CA LEU A 67 2.10 -5.95 15.13
C LEU A 67 1.75 -5.56 16.56
N LEU A 68 1.14 -4.40 16.78
CA LEU A 68 0.73 -3.94 18.11
C LEU A 68 -0.28 -4.89 18.75
N ILE A 69 -1.24 -5.41 17.98
CA ILE A 69 -2.20 -6.42 18.46
C ILE A 69 -1.46 -7.67 18.96
N ILE A 70 -0.49 -8.19 18.19
CA ILE A 70 0.27 -9.38 18.59
C ILE A 70 1.22 -9.09 19.76
N MET A 71 1.83 -7.91 19.84
CA MET A 71 2.82 -7.60 20.88
C MET A 71 2.21 -7.18 22.20
N MET A 72 1.03 -6.54 22.19
CA MET A 72 0.44 -5.93 23.39
C MET A 72 -0.77 -6.71 23.93
N LEU A 73 -1.46 -7.49 23.10
CA LEU A 73 -2.68 -8.21 23.52
C LEU A 73 -2.49 -9.72 23.64
N LYS A 74 -1.43 -10.28 23.07
CA LYS A 74 -1.11 -11.72 23.12
C LYS A 74 -0.62 -12.17 24.48
#